data_AF-A0A8J5L1R4-F1
#
_entry.id   AF-A0A8J5L1R4-F1
#
_cell.length_a   1.000
_cell.length_b   1.000
_cell.length_c   1.000
_cell.angle_alpha   90.00
_cell.angle_beta   90.00
_cell.angle_gamma   90.00
#
_symmetry.space_group_name_H-M   'P 1'
#
loop_
_entity.id
_entity.type
_entity.pdbx_description
1 polymer ?
#
loop_
_entity_poly.entity_id
_entity_poly.type
_entity_poly.pdbx_seq_one_letter_code
_entity_poly.pdbx_strand_id
1 'polypeptide(L)'
;MDDLTSRICWQLVNKEGYIAIWQKPFNNSCYMGRNSEVQPHVCDSEDQPNTVWYVSQKACITRLPENGYGANVSSWPARLHEPPQRLQEVDMDAYTAKNEIFEAESQYWNETVESFIRIFRWQTLNLRNVMDMRAGFGG
;
A
#
# COMPACT_ATOMS: atom_id res chain seq x y z
N MET A 1 9.56 -0.43 22.01
CA MET A 1 9.23 -0.55 20.57
C MET A 1 9.46 -1.99 20.13
N ASP A 2 10.60 -2.57 20.50
CA ASP A 2 10.98 -3.96 20.22
C ASP A 2 9.90 -4.99 20.60
N ASP A 3 9.31 -4.87 21.80
CA ASP A 3 8.23 -5.76 22.27
C ASP A 3 7.01 -5.79 21.32
N LEU A 4 6.55 -4.63 20.85
CA LEU A 4 5.42 -4.57 19.93
C LEU A 4 5.81 -5.16 18.57
N THR A 5 6.97 -4.79 18.03
CA THR A 5 7.44 -5.29 16.73
C THR A 5 7.59 -6.81 16.74
N SER A 6 8.08 -7.39 17.84
CA SER A 6 8.12 -8.84 18.01
C SER A 6 6.72 -9.46 18.06
N ARG A 7 5.77 -8.85 18.78
CA ARG A 7 4.38 -9.32 18.83
C ARG A 7 3.68 -9.27 17.47
N ILE A 8 4.01 -8.30 16.62
CA ILE A 8 3.48 -8.21 15.25
C ILE A 8 4.38 -8.90 14.21
N CYS A 9 5.31 -9.77 14.64
CA CYS A 9 6.18 -10.56 13.78
C CYS A 9 7.13 -9.76 12.87
N TRP A 10 7.43 -8.51 13.21
CA TRP A 10 8.36 -7.69 12.44
C TRP A 10 9.79 -7.91 12.93
N GLN A 11 10.71 -8.07 11.98
CA GLN A 11 12.13 -8.26 12.27
C GLN A 11 12.91 -6.99 11.96
N LEU A 12 13.79 -6.57 12.86
CA LEU A 12 14.68 -5.45 12.61
C LEU A 12 15.76 -5.89 11.59
N VAL A 13 15.80 -5.24 10.43
CA VAL A 13 16.75 -5.54 9.34
C VAL A 13 17.97 -4.64 9.42
N ASN A 14 17.77 -3.36 9.73
CA ASN A 14 18.87 -2.41 9.83
C ASN A 14 18.51 -1.28 10.79
N LYS A 15 19.52 -0.69 11.42
CA LYS A 15 19.39 0.47 12.29
C LYS A 15 20.64 1.34 12.15
N GLU A 16 20.44 2.57 11.70
CA GLU A 16 21.50 3.58 11.53
C GLU A 16 21.07 4.88 12.20
N GLY A 17 21.80 5.28 13.26
CA GLY A 17 21.43 6.44 14.07
C GLY A 17 20.00 6.33 14.63
N TYR A 18 19.14 7.24 14.17
CA TYR A 18 17.72 7.31 14.56
C TYR A 18 16.76 6.63 13.58
N ILE A 19 17.28 6.02 12.51
CA ILE A 19 16.49 5.32 11.49
C ILE A 19 16.58 3.82 11.77
N ALA A 20 15.43 3.16 11.79
CA ALA A 20 15.32 1.71 11.91
C ALA A 20 14.37 1.18 10.82
N ILE A 21 14.75 0.04 10.24
CA ILE A 21 14.04 -0.61 9.16
C ILE A 21 13.59 -1.97 9.66
N TRP A 22 12.28 -2.19 9.64
CA TRP A 22 11.67 -3.47 9.99
C TRP A 22 11.08 -4.15 8.76
N GLN A 23 11.22 -5.46 8.70
CA GLN A 23 10.64 -6.31 7.67
C GLN A 23 9.45 -7.08 8.23
N LYS A 24 8.33 -7.00 7.50
CA LYS A 24 7.14 -7.83 7.72
C LYS A 24 7.45 -9.30 7.41
N PRO A 25 6.75 -10.27 8.01
CA PRO A 25 6.92 -11.67 7.64
C PRO A 25 6.54 -11.90 6.17
N PHE A 26 7.12 -12.92 5.55
CA PHE A 26 6.82 -13.28 4.16
C PHE A 26 5.53 -14.10 4.00
N ASN A 27 5.02 -14.68 5.08
CA ASN A 27 3.82 -15.50 5.10
C ASN A 27 3.12 -15.40 6.46
N ASN A 28 1.93 -16.01 6.57
CA ASN A 28 1.10 -15.93 7.77
C ASN A 28 1.55 -16.86 8.91
N SER A 29 2.61 -17.68 8.75
CA SER A 29 2.99 -18.71 9.73
C SER A 29 3.26 -18.12 11.12
N CYS A 30 3.96 -16.97 11.19
CA CYS A 30 4.22 -16.31 12.45
C CYS A 30 2.93 -15.82 13.10
N TYR A 31 2.01 -15.21 12.36
CA TYR A 31 0.74 -14.72 12.90
C TYR A 31 -0.13 -15.84 13.47
N MET A 32 -0.19 -16.98 12.78
CA MET A 32 -0.97 -18.16 13.20
C MET A 32 -0.33 -18.93 14.35
N GLY A 33 0.99 -18.86 14.50
CA GLY A 33 1.73 -19.53 15.57
C GLY A 33 1.73 -18.77 16.91
N ARG A 34 1.14 -17.57 16.99
CA ARG A 34 1.08 -16.80 18.24
C ARG A 34 0.00 -17.34 19.17
N ASN A 35 0.21 -17.17 20.47
CA ASN A 35 -0.83 -17.38 21.46
C ASN A 35 -2.00 -16.38 21.21
N SER A 36 -3.25 -16.85 21.36
CA SER A 36 -4.48 -16.06 21.18
C SER A 36 -4.58 -14.84 22.10
N GLU A 37 -3.87 -14.85 23.24
CA GLU A 37 -3.83 -13.72 24.18
C GLU A 37 -2.94 -12.57 23.71
N VAL A 38 -2.10 -12.78 22.68
CA VAL A 38 -1.18 -11.77 22.16
C VAL A 38 -1.94 -10.68 21.40
N GLN A 39 -1.85 -9.45 21.89
CA GLN A 39 -2.38 -8.27 21.21
C GLN A 39 -1.30 -7.58 20.35
N PRO A 40 -1.65 -7.00 19.18
CA PRO A 40 -2.96 -7.10 18.54
C PRO A 40 -3.22 -8.51 18.00
N HIS A 41 -4.47 -8.97 18.09
CA HIS A 41 -4.95 -10.24 17.51
C HIS A 41 -4.96 -10.19 15.97
N VAL A 42 -5.16 -11.32 15.31
CA VAL A 42 -5.33 -11.37 13.85
C VAL A 42 -6.77 -10.98 13.51
N CYS A 43 -6.98 -10.17 12.47
CA CYS A 43 -8.32 -9.74 12.05
C CYS A 43 -9.21 -10.94 11.67
N ASP A 44 -10.52 -10.75 11.76
CA ASP A 44 -11.50 -11.78 11.43
C ASP A 44 -11.49 -12.08 9.92
N SER A 45 -11.92 -13.28 9.52
CA SER A 45 -11.98 -13.62 8.09
C SER A 45 -13.00 -12.80 7.30
N GLU A 46 -13.95 -12.18 7.99
CA GLU A 46 -14.95 -11.28 7.41
C GLU A 46 -14.40 -9.86 7.22
N ASP A 47 -13.26 -9.53 7.85
CA ASP A 47 -12.63 -8.22 7.68
C ASP A 47 -12.06 -8.09 6.27
N GLN A 48 -12.63 -7.17 5.48
CA GLN A 48 -12.19 -6.89 4.12
C GLN A 48 -10.93 -6.01 4.13
N PRO A 49 -9.75 -6.55 3.75
CA PRO A 49 -8.49 -5.81 3.81
C PRO A 49 -8.37 -4.71 2.74
N ASN A 50 -9.28 -4.72 1.75
CA ASN A 50 -9.30 -3.79 0.63
C ASN A 50 -10.36 -2.69 0.79
N THR A 51 -11.15 -2.71 1.87
CA THR A 51 -12.07 -1.60 2.18
C THR A 51 -11.31 -0.53 2.94
N VAL A 52 -10.95 0.56 2.25
CA VAL A 52 -10.06 1.60 2.80
C VAL A 52 -10.81 2.86 3.22
N TRP A 53 -12.00 3.09 2.66
CA TRP A 53 -12.81 4.30 2.88
C TRP A 53 -14.07 4.00 3.69
N TYR A 54 -14.50 4.97 4.50
CA TYR A 54 -15.74 4.92 5.29
C TYR A 54 -15.87 3.71 6.23
N VAL A 55 -14.75 3.11 6.62
CA VAL A 55 -14.67 2.01 7.60
C VAL A 55 -13.94 2.44 8.86
N SER A 56 -14.35 1.88 10.00
CA SER A 56 -13.66 2.11 11.27
C SER A 56 -12.36 1.30 11.32
N GLN A 57 -11.28 1.92 11.76
CA GLN A 57 -10.01 1.22 11.98
C GLN A 57 -10.15 0.21 13.11
N LYS A 58 -9.54 -0.97 12.94
CA LYS A 58 -9.52 -2.05 13.92
C LYS A 58 -8.09 -2.30 14.41
N ALA A 59 -7.94 -2.55 15.71
CA ALA A 59 -6.65 -2.86 16.32
C ALA A 59 -6.27 -4.35 16.15
N CYS A 60 -6.18 -4.80 14.90
CA CYS A 60 -5.87 -6.18 14.54
C CYS A 60 -4.82 -6.26 13.41
N ILE A 61 -4.21 -7.44 13.24
CA ILE A 61 -3.25 -7.72 12.17
C ILE A 61 -3.99 -8.37 11.00
N THR A 62 -4.03 -7.67 9.87
CA THR A 62 -4.54 -8.24 8.62
C THR A 62 -3.58 -9.30 8.09
N ARG A 63 -4.14 -10.45 7.67
CA ARG A 63 -3.37 -11.53 7.05
C ARG A 63 -2.73 -11.07 5.74
N LEU A 64 -1.55 -11.62 5.45
CA LEU A 64 -0.92 -11.44 4.15
C LEU A 64 -1.70 -12.23 3.09
N PRO A 65 -1.80 -11.72 1.85
CA PRO A 65 -2.43 -12.45 0.76
C PRO A 65 -1.63 -13.71 0.43
N GLU A 66 -2.33 -14.83 0.24
CA GLU A 66 -1.71 -16.14 -0.02
C GLU A 66 -1.64 -16.50 -1.51
N ASN A 67 -2.21 -15.66 -2.38
CA ASN A 67 -2.16 -15.80 -3.83
C ASN A 67 -0.85 -15.37 -4.48
N GLY A 68 0.14 -14.92 -3.69
CA GLY A 68 1.46 -14.51 -4.16
C GLY A 68 1.52 -13.10 -4.73
N TYR A 69 0.43 -12.31 -4.66
CA TYR A 69 0.45 -10.92 -5.10
C TYR A 69 1.47 -10.10 -4.31
N GLY A 70 2.35 -9.41 -5.04
CA GLY A 70 3.45 -8.63 -4.47
C GLY A 70 4.76 -9.39 -4.25
N ALA A 71 4.81 -10.70 -4.53
CA ALA A 71 6.06 -11.47 -4.49
C ALA A 71 6.95 -11.19 -5.71
N ASN A 72 6.35 -11.04 -6.90
CA ASN A 72 7.03 -10.66 -8.13
C ASN A 72 6.55 -9.28 -8.57
N VAL A 73 7.51 -8.36 -8.72
CA VAL A 73 7.26 -6.93 -8.81
C VAL A 73 8.41 -6.30 -9.59
N SER A 74 8.11 -5.44 -10.55
CA SER A 74 9.13 -4.82 -11.41
C SER A 74 10.18 -4.02 -10.62
N SER A 75 11.37 -3.84 -11.19
CA SER A 75 12.39 -3.01 -10.57
C SER A 75 11.95 -1.55 -10.50
N TRP A 76 12.48 -0.84 -9.50
CA TRP A 76 12.41 0.62 -9.50
C TRP A 76 13.23 1.17 -10.70
N PRO A 77 12.75 2.20 -11.44
CA PRO A 77 11.56 3.00 -11.19
C PRO A 77 10.28 2.52 -11.89
N ALA A 78 10.34 1.50 -12.76
CA ALA A 78 9.19 1.04 -13.56
C ALA A 78 7.97 0.69 -12.69
N ARG A 79 8.21 0.12 -11.50
CA ARG A 79 7.19 -0.19 -10.50
C ARG A 79 6.26 0.97 -10.15
N LEU A 80 6.72 2.22 -10.25
CA LEU A 80 5.89 3.39 -9.94
C LEU A 80 4.69 3.52 -10.89
N HIS A 81 4.81 2.98 -12.10
CA HIS A 81 3.80 3.11 -13.15
C HIS A 81 3.10 1.78 -13.48
N GLU A 82 3.46 0.68 -12.82
CA GLU A 82 2.85 -0.63 -13.06
C GLU A 82 1.62 -0.84 -12.17
N PRO A 83 0.46 -1.25 -12.74
CA PRO A 83 -0.70 -1.61 -11.94
C PRO A 83 -0.36 -2.73 -10.94
N PRO A 84 -0.58 -2.54 -9.63
CA PRO A 84 -0.26 -3.57 -8.65
C PRO A 84 -1.23 -4.76 -8.80
N GLN A 85 -0.71 -5.99 -8.72
CA GLN A 85 -1.55 -7.21 -8.82
C GLN A 85 -2.69 -7.24 -7.80
N ARG A 86 -2.49 -6.64 -6.62
CA ARG A 86 -3.52 -6.51 -5.57
C ARG A 86 -4.75 -5.72 -6.03
N LEU A 87 -4.63 -4.86 -7.04
CA LEU A 87 -5.77 -4.14 -7.64
C LEU A 87 -6.88 -5.10 -8.10
N GLN A 88 -6.52 -6.32 -8.51
CA GLN A 88 -7.47 -7.33 -8.96
C GLN A 88 -8.45 -7.76 -7.85
N GLU A 89 -8.06 -7.69 -6.58
CA GLU A 89 -8.89 -8.03 -5.43
C GLU A 89 -9.76 -6.88 -4.91
N VAL A 90 -9.55 -5.66 -5.42
CA VAL A 90 -10.33 -4.50 -4.98
C VAL A 90 -11.72 -4.59 -5.60
N ASP A 91 -12.76 -4.48 -4.77
CA ASP A 91 -14.13 -4.45 -5.27
C ASP A 91 -14.40 -3.12 -5.99
N MET A 92 -14.68 -3.20 -7.28
CA MET A 92 -14.91 -2.04 -8.15
C MET A 92 -15.75 -2.42 -9.36
N ASP A 93 -16.61 -1.50 -9.79
CA ASP A 93 -17.58 -1.72 -10.88
C ASP A 93 -16.91 -2.18 -12.19
N ALA A 94 -15.69 -1.72 -12.45
CA ALA A 94 -14.94 -2.08 -13.65
C ALA A 94 -14.11 -3.36 -13.48
N TYR A 95 -14.81 -4.48 -13.28
CA TYR A 95 -14.23 -5.78 -12.92
C TYR A 95 -13.12 -6.26 -13.88
N THR A 96 -13.28 -6.09 -15.19
CA THR A 96 -12.36 -6.64 -16.21
C THR A 96 -11.26 -5.66 -16.64
N ALA A 97 -11.47 -4.35 -16.47
CA ALA A 97 -10.61 -3.31 -17.06
C ALA A 97 -9.80 -2.53 -16.01
N LYS A 98 -9.51 -3.14 -14.86
CA LYS A 98 -8.92 -2.43 -13.71
C LYS A 98 -7.54 -1.87 -14.02
N ASN A 99 -6.71 -2.65 -14.74
CA ASN A 99 -5.36 -2.23 -15.11
C ASN A 99 -5.40 -1.10 -16.14
N GLU A 100 -6.25 -1.22 -17.15
CA GLU A 100 -6.43 -0.22 -18.19
C GLU A 100 -6.93 1.11 -17.61
N ILE A 101 -7.84 1.04 -16.63
CA ILE A 101 -8.33 2.22 -15.93
C ILE A 101 -7.23 2.85 -15.08
N PHE A 102 -6.42 2.05 -14.37
CA PHE A 102 -5.28 2.57 -13.62
C PHE A 102 -4.29 3.29 -14.55
N GLU A 103 -3.96 2.70 -15.70
CA GLU A 103 -3.07 3.30 -16.69
C GLU A 103 -3.65 4.60 -17.26
N ALA A 104 -4.95 4.61 -17.59
CA ALA A 104 -5.64 5.80 -18.08
C ALA A 104 -5.68 6.92 -17.02
N GLU A 105 -5.95 6.59 -15.75
CA GLU A 105 -5.92 7.57 -14.65
C GLU A 105 -4.51 8.13 -14.43
N SER A 106 -3.47 7.28 -14.46
CA SER A 106 -2.08 7.73 -14.33
C SER A 106 -1.65 8.68 -15.46
N GLN A 107 -2.05 8.38 -16.71
CA GLN A 107 -1.80 9.28 -17.85
C GLN A 107 -2.53 10.61 -17.69
N TYR A 108 -3.83 10.57 -17.34
CA TYR A 108 -4.62 11.78 -17.09
C TYR A 108 -4.02 12.64 -15.98
N TRP A 109 -3.53 12.02 -14.90
CA TRP A 109 -2.92 12.73 -13.79
C TRP A 109 -1.60 13.39 -14.19
N ASN A 110 -0.77 12.69 -14.97
CA ASN A 110 0.47 13.26 -15.49
C ASN A 110 0.21 14.51 -16.36
N GLU A 111 -0.73 14.44 -17.31
CA GLU A 111 -1.12 15.58 -18.15
C GLU A 111 -1.66 16.75 -17.31
N THR A 112 -2.45 16.44 -16.27
CA THR A 112 -3.02 17.44 -15.36
C THR A 112 -1.94 18.17 -14.58
N VAL A 113 -0.99 17.44 -13.99
CA VAL A 113 0.15 18.01 -13.26
C VAL A 113 1.03 18.85 -14.18
N GLU A 114 1.36 18.36 -15.38
CA GLU A 114 2.12 19.13 -16.37
C GLU A 114 1.40 20.44 -16.73
N SER A 115 0.08 20.39 -16.90
CA SER A 115 -0.73 21.58 -17.17
C SER A 115 -0.66 22.60 -16.03
N PHE A 116 -0.78 22.16 -14.78
CA PHE A 116 -0.66 23.03 -13.61
C PHE A 116 0.73 23.65 -13.48
N ILE A 117 1.77 22.85 -13.65
CA ILE A 117 3.16 23.32 -13.64
C ILE A 117 3.36 24.42 -14.68
N ARG A 118 2.79 24.26 -15.88
CA ARG A 118 2.86 25.25 -16.96
C ARG A 118 2.04 26.51 -16.67
N ILE A 119 0.77 26.38 -16.30
CA ILE A 119 -0.15 27.51 -16.09
C ILE A 119 0.32 28.40 -14.95
N PHE A 120 0.71 27.78 -13.83
CA PHE A 120 1.15 28.52 -12.65
C PHE A 120 2.66 28.79 -12.63
N ARG A 121 3.40 28.37 -13.68
CA ARG A 121 4.85 28.56 -13.82
C ARG A 121 5.63 28.02 -12.61
N TRP A 122 5.17 26.89 -12.06
CA TRP A 122 5.76 26.22 -10.89
C TRP A 122 7.10 25.53 -11.17
N GLN A 123 7.60 25.60 -12.41
CA GLN A 123 8.91 25.06 -12.81
C GLN A 123 10.07 25.58 -11.94
N THR A 124 9.91 26.76 -11.34
CA THR A 124 10.90 27.37 -10.44
C THR A 124 10.70 27.01 -8.96
N LEU A 125 9.57 26.40 -8.62
CA LEU A 125 9.28 25.96 -7.26
C LEU A 125 9.84 24.55 -7.04
N ASN A 126 10.52 24.36 -5.91
CA ASN A 126 11.01 23.05 -5.49
C ASN A 126 9.89 22.21 -4.84
N LEU A 127 8.84 21.92 -5.60
CA LEU A 127 7.76 21.03 -5.16
C LEU A 127 8.27 19.59 -5.12
N ARG A 128 8.09 18.93 -3.97
CA ARG A 128 8.53 17.54 -3.77
C ARG A 128 7.39 16.53 -3.84
N ASN A 129 6.19 16.92 -3.43
CA ASN A 129 5.01 16.05 -3.41
C ASN A 129 3.78 16.90 -3.77
N VAL A 130 2.89 16.34 -4.59
CA VAL A 130 1.56 16.86 -4.91
C VAL A 130 0.60 15.70 -4.64
N MET A 131 -0.50 15.97 -3.94
CA MET A 131 -1.50 14.95 -3.63
C MET A 131 -2.86 15.46 -4.08
N ASP A 132 -3.53 14.69 -4.93
CA ASP A 132 -4.93 14.93 -5.27
C ASP A 132 -5.83 14.19 -4.28
N MET A 133 -6.55 14.96 -3.46
CA MET A 133 -7.50 14.43 -2.47
C MET A 133 -8.76 13.82 -3.11
N ARG A 134 -8.90 13.92 -4.44
CA ARG A 134 -9.98 13.31 -5.23
C ARG A 134 -9.49 12.19 -6.15
N ALA A 135 -8.22 11.79 -6.06
CA ALA A 135 -7.69 10.68 -6.87
C ALA A 135 -8.45 9.37 -6.57
N GLY A 136 -8.75 8.60 -7.62
CA GLY A 136 -9.45 7.32 -7.51
C GLY A 136 -8.51 6.20 -7.06
N PHE A 137 -7.45 5.97 -7.81
CA PHE A 137 -6.41 4.96 -7.54
C PHE A 137 -5.17 5.54 -6.84
N GLY A 138 -5.23 6.83 -6.48
CA GLY A 138 -4.10 7.57 -5.93
C GLY A 138 -3.26 8.17 -7.06
N GLY A 139 -3.07 9.49 -7.02
CA GLY A 139 -2.12 10.22 -7.84
C GLY A 139 -0.77 10.37 -7.15
#